data_AF-A0A8B7C3W7-F1
#
_entry.id   AF-A0A8B7C3W7-F1
#
_cell.length_a   1.000
_cell.length_b   1.000
_cell.length_c   1.000
_cell.angle_alpha   90.00
_cell.angle_beta   90.00
_cell.angle_gamma   90.00
#
_symmetry.space_group_name_H-M   'P 1'
#
loop_
_entity.id
_entity.type
_entity.pdbx_description
1 polymer ?
#
loop_
_entity_poly.entity_id
_entity_poly.type
_entity_poly.pdbx_seq_one_letter_code
_entity_poly.pdbx_strand_id
1 'polypeptide(L)'
;MSAKNHRFHPFRAVSSSKLGPLGRRTTRYSLVGIIRPAAEAGNEAPESPAEYSRESKVRERERAWNQSACPKSLEKPALTAESHNPRRVSALRPPVPSMAAASDAFQKVQIHRDDTTFDAYVVGKENAPGIVVLQEWWGVDFEIKNHALHIAQMNPGFRALIPDLYRGKVGLDVAEAQHLMDGLDWQGAVKDIRASVNWLKANGSSKVGVIGFCMGGALSIATAVLVPEVDAAVAFYGVPSPELADPSQAKAPVQAHFGELDNFVGFSDITAAKSLEEKLRPSGVPYEVHIYPGCAHAFMNASPDGIKRRKAMGMDDKNPAPVDLAWSRFRSWMGAYLLSP
;
A
#
# COMPACT_ATOMS: atom_id res chain seq x y z
N MET A 1 -38.94 -5.70 -63.94
CA MET A 1 -38.81 -4.28 -63.53
C MET A 1 -37.45 -4.09 -62.86
N SER A 2 -36.97 -2.85 -62.69
CA SER A 2 -35.61 -2.43 -62.23
C SER A 2 -34.92 -3.36 -61.20
N ALA A 3 -33.64 -3.76 -61.25
CA ALA A 3 -32.36 -3.10 -61.62
C ALA A 3 -32.01 -1.89 -60.70
N LYS A 4 -31.00 -1.93 -59.81
CA LYS A 4 -29.52 -1.76 -60.00
C LYS A 4 -28.82 -2.07 -58.65
N ASN A 5 -27.57 -2.53 -58.46
CA ASN A 5 -26.35 -2.79 -59.26
C ASN A 5 -25.56 -1.59 -59.83
N HIS A 6 -24.22 -1.46 -59.67
CA HIS A 6 -23.19 -2.31 -59.03
C HIS A 6 -21.87 -1.51 -58.81
N ARG A 7 -21.02 -1.87 -57.80
CA ARG A 7 -19.52 -1.78 -57.72
C ARG A 7 -18.68 -0.47 -57.93
N PHE A 8 -17.70 -0.29 -57.01
CA PHE A 8 -16.24 0.05 -57.19
C PHE A 8 -15.70 1.48 -57.51
N HIS A 9 -14.76 1.95 -56.64
CA HIS A 9 -13.36 2.45 -56.86
C HIS A 9 -12.86 3.09 -58.20
N PRO A 10 -11.69 3.81 -58.24
CA PRO A 10 -10.99 4.69 -57.27
C PRO A 10 -10.41 5.99 -57.95
N PHE A 11 -9.16 6.43 -57.62
CA PHE A 11 -8.31 7.45 -58.30
C PHE A 11 -8.68 8.96 -58.15
N ARG A 12 -7.77 9.96 -58.25
CA ARG A 12 -6.28 10.09 -58.18
C ARG A 12 -5.93 11.56 -57.80
N ALA A 13 -4.67 11.84 -57.41
CA ALA A 13 -4.22 13.19 -57.06
C ALA A 13 -4.07 14.16 -58.26
N VAL A 14 -4.11 15.47 -57.97
CA VAL A 14 -3.70 16.57 -58.88
C VAL A 14 -2.61 17.41 -58.20
N SER A 15 -1.59 17.78 -58.96
CA SER A 15 -0.50 18.67 -58.54
C SER A 15 -0.66 20.05 -59.17
N SER A 16 -0.26 21.11 -58.44
CA SER A 16 0.24 22.32 -59.09
C SER A 16 1.31 22.98 -58.22
N SER A 17 2.39 23.43 -58.84
CA SER A 17 3.49 24.14 -58.19
C SER A 17 4.03 25.24 -59.10
N LYS A 18 4.33 26.40 -58.52
CA LYS A 18 5.14 27.46 -59.14
C LYS A 18 5.96 28.16 -58.04
N LEU A 19 7.25 28.37 -58.32
CA LEU A 19 8.11 29.32 -57.60
C LEU A 19 7.84 30.73 -58.16
N GLY A 20 8.17 31.86 -57.54
CA GLY A 20 8.88 32.29 -56.31
C GLY A 20 8.94 33.83 -56.36
N PRO A 21 9.93 34.57 -55.81
CA PRO A 21 10.91 34.26 -54.76
C PRO A 21 10.82 35.26 -53.56
N LEU A 22 11.68 35.09 -52.53
CA LEU A 22 11.89 36.01 -51.38
C LEU A 22 10.66 36.19 -50.44
N GLY A 23 10.79 36.51 -49.15
CA GLY A 23 11.99 36.55 -48.31
C GLY A 23 11.73 37.20 -46.93
N ARG A 24 11.78 36.40 -45.84
CA ARG A 24 11.62 36.77 -44.40
C ARG A 24 10.19 37.06 -43.92
N ARG A 25 9.95 36.75 -42.63
CA ARG A 25 8.76 37.16 -41.86
C ARG A 25 9.13 38.30 -40.90
N THR A 26 8.30 39.33 -40.79
CA THR A 26 8.23 40.22 -39.63
C THR A 26 6.83 40.81 -39.51
N THR A 27 6.17 40.62 -38.37
CA THR A 27 4.94 41.32 -38.01
C THR A 27 5.07 41.85 -36.58
N ARG A 28 4.74 43.13 -36.38
CA ARG A 28 4.68 43.83 -35.08
C ARG A 28 3.41 44.69 -35.06
N TYR A 29 3.04 45.16 -33.87
CA TYR A 29 2.05 46.22 -33.61
C TYR A 29 0.58 45.81 -33.86
N SER A 30 -0.42 46.34 -33.14
CA SER A 30 -0.37 47.18 -31.92
C SER A 30 -1.67 47.05 -31.11
N LEU A 31 -1.68 47.57 -29.88
CA LEU A 31 -2.82 47.52 -28.95
C LEU A 31 -3.44 48.91 -28.71
N VAL A 32 -4.64 49.14 -29.24
CA VAL A 32 -5.61 50.19 -28.84
C VAL A 32 -7.01 49.65 -29.24
N GLY A 33 -8.10 49.70 -28.46
CA GLY A 33 -8.31 50.13 -27.06
C GLY A 33 -9.36 51.23 -26.93
N ILE A 34 -10.61 50.92 -26.53
CA ILE A 34 -11.63 51.92 -26.12
C ILE A 34 -12.75 51.31 -25.24
N ILE A 35 -12.89 51.87 -24.03
CA ILE A 35 -14.10 52.18 -23.21
C ILE A 35 -15.17 51.09 -22.91
N ARG A 36 -15.54 51.02 -21.61
CA ARG A 36 -16.71 50.30 -21.05
C ARG A 36 -17.87 51.27 -20.75
N PRO A 37 -19.13 50.81 -20.70
CA PRO A 37 -20.14 51.25 -19.73
C PRO A 37 -20.27 50.23 -18.57
N ALA A 38 -21.14 50.50 -17.59
CA ALA A 38 -21.23 49.72 -16.35
C ALA A 38 -22.67 49.36 -15.93
N ALA A 39 -22.76 48.26 -15.18
CA ALA A 39 -23.78 47.88 -14.20
C ALA A 39 -25.27 47.93 -14.59
N GLU A 40 -25.86 46.74 -14.69
CA GLU A 40 -27.16 46.43 -14.07
C GLU A 40 -26.98 45.21 -13.15
N ALA A 41 -27.84 45.05 -12.15
CA ALA A 41 -27.75 44.00 -11.14
C ALA A 41 -28.93 43.02 -11.25
N GLY A 42 -28.62 41.71 -11.23
CA GLY A 42 -29.60 40.63 -11.20
C GLY A 42 -29.28 39.65 -10.07
N ASN A 43 -30.31 39.16 -9.38
CA ASN A 43 -30.18 38.18 -8.30
C ASN A 43 -29.95 36.77 -8.85
N GLU A 44 -28.92 36.09 -8.36
CA GLU A 44 -28.95 34.64 -8.15
C GLU A 44 -28.57 34.35 -6.69
N ALA A 45 -29.18 33.32 -6.11
CA ALA A 45 -29.08 33.00 -4.68
C ALA A 45 -27.95 31.99 -4.42
N PRO A 46 -27.32 31.99 -3.22
CA PRO A 46 -26.19 31.11 -2.93
C PRO A 46 -26.60 29.65 -2.76
N GLU A 47 -25.74 28.75 -3.23
CA GLU A 47 -25.83 27.31 -2.95
C GLU A 47 -25.58 27.01 -1.45
N SER A 48 -25.98 25.81 -1.00
CA SER A 48 -26.34 25.60 0.41
C SER A 48 -25.17 25.61 1.40
N PRO A 49 -25.36 26.11 2.65
CA PRO A 49 -24.33 26.07 3.70
C PRO A 49 -23.87 24.66 4.14
N ALA A 50 -24.55 23.60 3.70
CA ALA A 50 -24.31 22.23 4.16
C ALA A 50 -22.97 21.64 3.65
N GLU A 51 -22.54 22.04 2.46
CA GLU A 51 -21.39 21.45 1.77
C GLU A 51 -20.07 22.02 2.30
N TYR A 52 -19.99 23.35 2.45
CA TYR A 52 -18.87 24.05 3.09
C TYR A 52 -18.64 23.59 4.55
N SER A 53 -19.71 23.18 5.27
CA SER A 53 -19.58 22.59 6.61
C SER A 53 -19.01 21.16 6.60
N ARG A 54 -18.96 20.44 5.47
CA ARG A 54 -18.37 19.09 5.39
C ARG A 54 -16.88 19.17 5.11
N GLU A 55 -16.47 19.91 4.07
CA GLU A 55 -15.05 20.05 3.73
C GLU A 55 -14.21 20.67 4.87
N SER A 56 -14.76 21.67 5.55
CA SER A 56 -14.09 22.29 6.72
C SER A 56 -13.83 21.29 7.85
N LYS A 57 -14.80 20.41 8.15
CA LYS A 57 -14.67 19.37 9.19
C LYS A 57 -13.78 18.20 8.78
N VAL A 58 -13.67 17.89 7.49
CA VAL A 58 -12.66 16.95 6.95
C VAL A 58 -11.26 17.54 7.15
N ARG A 59 -11.04 18.78 6.69
CA ARG A 59 -9.77 19.51 6.85
C ARG A 59 -9.39 19.81 8.31
N GLU A 60 -10.31 19.72 9.26
CA GLU A 60 -10.00 19.74 10.70
C GLU A 60 -9.55 18.38 11.22
N ARG A 61 -10.16 17.28 10.76
CA ARG A 61 -9.75 15.91 11.15
C ARG A 61 -8.37 15.54 10.60
N GLU A 62 -8.07 15.91 9.36
CA GLU A 62 -6.74 15.76 8.73
C GLU A 62 -5.66 16.58 9.47
N ARG A 63 -6.02 17.75 10.02
CA ARG A 63 -5.12 18.57 10.84
C ARG A 63 -5.00 18.06 12.28
N ALA A 64 -6.04 17.45 12.84
CA ALA A 64 -5.96 16.80 14.15
C ALA A 64 -4.96 15.62 14.13
N TRP A 65 -5.05 14.75 13.11
CA TRP A 65 -4.10 13.66 12.85
C TRP A 65 -2.65 14.16 12.83
N ASN A 66 -2.36 15.20 12.03
CA ASN A 66 -1.05 15.85 11.92
C ASN A 66 -0.53 16.50 13.23
N GLN A 67 -1.39 16.82 14.21
CA GLN A 67 -0.97 17.45 15.46
C GLN A 67 -0.85 16.46 16.64
N SER A 68 -1.58 15.34 16.62
CA SER A 68 -1.50 14.31 17.66
C SER A 68 -0.26 13.41 17.60
N ALA A 69 0.44 13.37 16.46
CA ALA A 69 1.51 12.40 16.20
C ALA A 69 2.86 12.68 16.91
N CYS A 70 2.96 13.72 17.76
CA CYS A 70 4.22 14.15 18.37
C CYS A 70 4.16 14.16 19.92
N PRO A 71 4.67 13.10 20.60
CA PRO A 71 4.77 13.07 22.05
C PRO A 71 5.85 14.07 22.54
N LYS A 72 5.46 15.03 23.38
CA LYS A 72 6.43 15.93 24.03
C LYS A 72 7.27 15.16 25.05
N SER A 73 8.59 15.34 25.00
CA SER A 73 9.54 14.70 25.91
C SER A 73 9.31 15.10 27.37
N LEU A 74 9.20 14.11 28.25
CA LEU A 74 9.29 14.28 29.70
C LEU A 74 10.62 13.71 30.21
N GLU A 75 11.26 14.45 31.10
CA GLU A 75 12.60 14.14 31.63
C GLU A 75 12.58 12.97 32.62
N LYS A 76 13.74 12.31 32.80
CA LYS A 76 13.91 11.22 33.77
C LYS A 76 15.03 11.52 34.77
N PRO A 77 14.78 11.37 36.08
CA PRO A 77 15.86 11.21 37.06
C PRO A 77 16.63 9.90 36.82
N ALA A 78 17.92 9.89 37.14
CA ALA A 78 18.75 8.69 37.09
C ALA A 78 18.67 7.88 38.40
N LEU A 79 18.86 6.56 38.31
CA LEU A 79 19.15 5.68 39.43
C LEU A 79 20.10 4.55 38.98
N THR A 80 20.85 4.01 39.93
CA THR A 80 22.07 3.22 39.69
C THR A 80 21.84 1.73 39.50
N ALA A 81 22.81 1.06 38.87
CA ALA A 81 22.78 -0.38 38.59
C ALA A 81 23.45 -1.22 39.69
N GLU A 82 22.94 -2.44 39.89
CA GLU A 82 23.71 -3.56 40.44
C GLU A 82 23.49 -4.80 39.56
N SER A 83 24.46 -5.72 39.56
CA SER A 83 24.52 -6.84 38.62
C SER A 83 24.58 -8.20 39.34
N HIS A 84 23.70 -9.14 38.98
CA HIS A 84 23.89 -10.57 39.26
C HIS A 84 23.24 -11.44 38.16
N ASN A 85 23.93 -12.51 37.75
CA ASN A 85 23.52 -13.50 36.75
C ASN A 85 24.34 -14.77 36.99
N PRO A 86 23.72 -15.96 37.17
CA PRO A 86 23.59 -16.90 36.06
C PRO A 86 22.25 -17.69 36.13
N ARG A 87 21.82 -18.56 35.20
CA ARG A 87 22.43 -19.22 34.02
C ARG A 87 21.44 -19.19 32.85
N ARG A 88 21.91 -19.21 31.60
CA ARG A 88 21.06 -19.24 30.39
C ARG A 88 21.14 -20.59 29.68
N VAL A 89 20.01 -21.28 29.51
CA VAL A 89 19.91 -22.45 28.62
C VAL A 89 19.84 -21.95 27.17
N SER A 90 20.66 -22.51 26.29
CA SER A 90 20.78 -22.03 24.91
C SER A 90 19.80 -22.74 23.96
N ALA A 91 18.65 -22.11 23.70
CA ALA A 91 17.83 -22.46 22.55
C ALA A 91 18.49 -21.88 21.27
N LEU A 92 18.86 -22.75 20.33
CA LEU A 92 19.45 -22.35 19.05
C LEU A 92 18.41 -21.69 18.15
N ARG A 93 18.44 -20.36 18.07
CA ARG A 93 17.68 -19.59 17.07
C ARG A 93 18.40 -19.71 15.72
N PRO A 94 17.71 -19.96 14.60
CA PRO A 94 18.36 -19.99 13.28
C PRO A 94 18.97 -18.61 12.95
N PRO A 95 20.08 -18.56 12.19
CA PRO A 95 20.73 -17.31 11.84
C PRO A 95 19.86 -16.49 10.88
N VAL A 96 19.71 -15.20 11.17
CA VAL A 96 19.09 -14.23 10.23
C VAL A 96 20.11 -13.92 9.13
N PRO A 97 19.74 -13.94 7.83
CA PRO A 97 20.65 -13.62 6.74
C PRO A 97 21.22 -12.19 6.83
N SER A 98 22.48 -12.03 6.41
CA SER A 98 23.12 -10.72 6.20
C SER A 98 22.50 -9.99 5.01
N MET A 99 22.57 -8.65 4.98
CA MET A 99 22.02 -7.83 3.88
C MET A 99 22.46 -8.29 2.48
N ALA A 100 23.73 -8.72 2.32
CA ALA A 100 24.24 -9.22 1.05
C ALA A 100 23.59 -10.55 0.60
N ALA A 101 23.18 -11.41 1.54
CA ALA A 101 22.44 -12.63 1.21
C ALA A 101 20.96 -12.36 0.90
N ALA A 102 20.45 -11.17 1.26
CA ALA A 102 19.07 -10.76 1.01
C ALA A 102 18.89 -9.99 -0.31
N SER A 103 19.95 -9.41 -0.90
CA SER A 103 19.87 -8.80 -2.23
C SER A 103 19.78 -9.85 -3.34
N ASP A 104 20.66 -10.85 -3.27
CA ASP A 104 20.95 -11.76 -4.39
C ASP A 104 19.84 -12.81 -4.61
N ALA A 105 18.91 -12.91 -3.66
CA ALA A 105 17.76 -13.82 -3.71
C ALA A 105 16.56 -13.28 -4.52
N PHE A 106 16.53 -11.99 -4.86
CA PHE A 106 15.38 -11.36 -5.53
C PHE A 106 15.61 -11.11 -7.02
N GLN A 107 14.76 -11.67 -7.86
CA GLN A 107 14.64 -11.26 -9.26
C GLN A 107 13.86 -9.94 -9.33
N LYS A 108 14.50 -8.88 -9.82
CA LYS A 108 13.79 -7.64 -10.18
C LYS A 108 13.07 -7.84 -11.52
N VAL A 109 11.80 -7.47 -11.58
CA VAL A 109 10.93 -7.51 -12.78
C VAL A 109 10.23 -6.17 -12.96
N GLN A 110 9.66 -5.92 -14.13
CA GLN A 110 8.80 -4.76 -14.39
C GLN A 110 7.40 -5.20 -14.79
N ILE A 111 6.40 -4.64 -14.09
CA ILE A 111 4.99 -4.93 -14.29
C ILE A 111 4.35 -3.74 -15.00
N HIS A 112 3.53 -4.03 -16.01
CA HIS A 112 2.80 -3.04 -16.78
C HIS A 112 1.35 -2.97 -16.26
N ARG A 113 0.82 -1.76 -16.10
CA ARG A 113 -0.53 -1.49 -15.62
C ARG A 113 -1.09 -0.28 -16.36
N ASP A 114 -1.97 -0.53 -17.31
CA ASP A 114 -2.54 0.48 -18.21
C ASP A 114 -1.43 1.23 -18.97
N ASP A 115 -1.17 2.50 -18.60
CA ASP A 115 -0.19 3.40 -19.18
C ASP A 115 1.13 3.52 -18.37
N THR A 116 1.19 2.96 -17.17
CA THR A 116 2.38 3.01 -16.30
C THR A 116 3.08 1.65 -16.19
N THR A 117 4.39 1.69 -15.97
CA THR A 117 5.17 0.56 -15.46
C THR A 117 5.60 0.80 -14.02
N PHE A 118 5.84 -0.26 -13.28
CA PHE A 118 6.49 -0.20 -11.97
C PHE A 118 7.42 -1.40 -11.77
N ASP A 119 8.44 -1.20 -10.93
CA ASP A 119 9.36 -2.25 -10.55
C ASP A 119 8.71 -3.19 -9.51
N ALA A 120 9.06 -4.48 -9.55
CA ALA A 120 8.71 -5.43 -8.51
C ALA A 120 9.86 -6.40 -8.23
N TYR A 121 9.88 -6.99 -7.04
CA TYR A 121 10.95 -7.89 -6.57
C TYR A 121 10.35 -9.25 -6.22
N VAL A 122 10.77 -10.30 -6.92
CA VAL A 122 10.20 -11.66 -6.85
C VAL A 122 11.19 -12.62 -6.18
N VAL A 123 10.72 -13.47 -5.28
CA VAL A 123 11.50 -14.52 -4.62
C VAL A 123 10.66 -15.78 -4.36
N GLY A 124 11.29 -16.95 -4.32
CA GLY A 124 10.62 -18.23 -4.09
C GLY A 124 10.53 -19.09 -5.36
N LYS A 125 9.86 -20.23 -5.24
CA LYS A 125 9.76 -21.24 -6.31
C LYS A 125 8.76 -20.81 -7.38
N GLU A 126 9.05 -21.15 -8.63
CA GLU A 126 8.07 -21.04 -9.70
C GLU A 126 6.89 -22.01 -9.49
N ASN A 127 5.72 -21.66 -10.00
CA ASN A 127 4.46 -22.43 -9.88
C ASN A 127 3.97 -22.71 -8.43
N ALA A 128 4.64 -22.19 -7.40
CA ALA A 128 4.08 -22.11 -6.05
C ALA A 128 2.95 -21.07 -6.01
N PRO A 129 1.97 -21.18 -5.09
CA PRO A 129 0.95 -20.15 -4.90
C PRO A 129 1.61 -18.81 -4.55
N GLY A 130 1.06 -17.74 -5.09
CA GLY A 130 1.67 -16.43 -5.05
C GLY A 130 1.26 -15.66 -3.79
N ILE A 131 2.13 -14.79 -3.31
CA ILE A 131 1.79 -13.82 -2.27
C ILE A 131 2.37 -12.47 -2.66
N VAL A 132 1.49 -11.48 -2.87
CA VAL A 132 1.90 -10.08 -3.01
C VAL A 132 2.22 -9.55 -1.61
N VAL A 133 3.43 -9.04 -1.39
CA VAL A 133 3.93 -8.56 -0.10
C VAL A 133 4.05 -7.04 -0.14
N LEU A 134 3.18 -6.35 0.60
CA LEU A 134 3.04 -4.90 0.56
C LEU A 134 3.91 -4.20 1.60
N GLN A 135 4.62 -3.18 1.13
CA GLN A 135 5.50 -2.33 1.93
C GLN A 135 4.76 -1.55 3.04
N GLU A 136 5.50 -1.21 4.10
CA GLU A 136 5.14 -0.11 5.00
C GLU A 136 5.32 1.25 4.30
N TRP A 137 5.07 2.34 5.04
CA TRP A 137 5.38 3.71 4.65
C TRP A 137 6.88 4.02 4.40
N TRP A 138 7.78 3.05 4.61
CA TRP A 138 9.21 3.21 4.38
C TRP A 138 9.62 2.99 2.91
N GLY A 139 8.82 2.31 2.09
CA GLY A 139 9.25 1.81 0.78
C GLY A 139 9.68 0.34 0.80
N VAL A 140 10.28 -0.14 -0.29
CA VAL A 140 10.72 -1.54 -0.45
C VAL A 140 12.09 -1.78 0.21
N ASP A 141 12.07 -1.71 1.55
CA ASP A 141 13.24 -1.71 2.43
C ASP A 141 13.75 -3.12 2.80
N PHE A 142 14.64 -3.23 3.80
CA PHE A 142 15.16 -4.51 4.27
C PHE A 142 14.12 -5.38 4.99
N GLU A 143 13.23 -4.82 5.83
CA GLU A 143 12.24 -5.63 6.56
C GLU A 143 11.22 -6.24 5.61
N ILE A 144 10.74 -5.48 4.62
CA ILE A 144 9.79 -5.98 3.62
C ILE A 144 10.41 -7.10 2.77
N LYS A 145 11.70 -6.99 2.41
CA LYS A 145 12.45 -8.07 1.74
C LYS A 145 12.68 -9.27 2.65
N ASN A 146 13.01 -9.06 3.92
CA ASN A 146 13.16 -10.10 4.93
C ASN A 146 11.84 -10.88 5.15
N HIS A 147 10.69 -10.18 5.18
CA HIS A 147 9.36 -10.78 5.27
C HIS A 147 9.01 -11.60 4.01
N ALA A 148 9.23 -11.06 2.80
CA ALA A 148 9.01 -11.82 1.55
C ALA A 148 9.93 -13.05 1.44
N LEU A 149 11.19 -12.96 1.87
CA LEU A 149 12.12 -14.08 1.93
C LEU A 149 11.66 -15.14 2.93
N HIS A 150 11.19 -14.74 4.12
CA HIS A 150 10.64 -15.66 5.12
C HIS A 150 9.42 -16.41 4.59
N ILE A 151 8.51 -15.73 3.88
CA ILE A 151 7.34 -16.30 3.22
C ILE A 151 7.75 -17.33 2.15
N ALA A 152 8.71 -17.00 1.30
CA ALA A 152 9.23 -17.90 0.28
C ALA A 152 9.96 -19.14 0.85
N GLN A 153 10.54 -19.01 2.05
CA GLN A 153 11.23 -20.09 2.78
C GLN A 153 10.32 -20.96 3.65
N MET A 154 9.00 -20.69 3.70
CA MET A 154 8.06 -21.59 4.38
C MET A 154 7.97 -22.96 3.67
N ASN A 155 7.37 -23.94 4.34
CA ASN A 155 7.07 -25.25 3.76
C ASN A 155 5.54 -25.38 3.58
N PRO A 156 5.01 -25.70 2.38
CA PRO A 156 5.72 -26.02 1.12
C PRO A 156 6.39 -24.82 0.42
N GLY A 157 5.98 -23.60 0.79
CA GLY A 157 6.54 -22.33 0.31
C GLY A 157 5.64 -21.62 -0.71
N PHE A 158 5.90 -20.33 -0.92
CA PHE A 158 5.11 -19.44 -1.76
C PHE A 158 6.02 -18.68 -2.75
N ARG A 159 5.45 -18.17 -3.86
CA ARG A 159 6.13 -17.21 -4.76
C ARG A 159 5.81 -15.79 -4.28
N ALA A 160 6.72 -15.18 -3.53
CA ALA A 160 6.52 -13.85 -2.98
C ALA A 160 6.91 -12.76 -4.00
N LEU A 161 6.13 -11.69 -4.07
CA LEU A 161 6.35 -10.55 -4.97
C LEU A 161 6.08 -9.23 -4.22
N ILE A 162 7.08 -8.34 -4.16
CA ILE A 162 6.95 -7.00 -3.59
C ILE A 162 6.78 -5.98 -4.73
N PRO A 163 5.63 -5.29 -4.86
CA PRO A 163 5.49 -4.18 -5.81
C PRO A 163 6.10 -2.89 -5.24
N ASP A 164 6.83 -2.15 -6.07
CA ASP A 164 7.45 -0.88 -5.70
C ASP A 164 6.44 0.28 -5.83
N LEU A 165 5.60 0.44 -4.80
CA LEU A 165 4.52 1.44 -4.78
C LEU A 165 5.06 2.88 -4.78
N TYR A 166 6.31 3.08 -4.36
CA TYR A 166 6.99 4.38 -4.33
C TYR A 166 7.97 4.62 -5.50
N ARG A 167 8.03 3.70 -6.47
CA ARG A 167 8.85 3.80 -7.70
C ARG A 167 10.35 4.00 -7.41
N GLY A 168 10.88 3.20 -6.49
CA GLY A 168 12.29 3.15 -6.11
C GLY A 168 12.69 4.09 -4.97
N LYS A 169 11.76 4.89 -4.43
CA LYS A 169 12.02 5.72 -3.25
C LYS A 169 11.88 4.90 -1.97
N VAL A 170 12.79 5.13 -1.03
CA VAL A 170 12.78 4.54 0.32
C VAL A 170 13.04 5.68 1.31
N GLY A 171 12.20 5.84 2.32
CA GLY A 171 12.35 6.86 3.36
C GLY A 171 13.48 6.50 4.33
N LEU A 172 14.40 7.43 4.54
CA LEU A 172 15.55 7.27 5.43
C LEU A 172 15.23 7.72 6.87
N ASP A 173 14.29 8.66 7.03
CA ASP A 173 13.74 9.10 8.31
C ASP A 173 12.20 9.23 8.29
N VAL A 174 11.63 9.59 9.45
CA VAL A 174 10.19 9.69 9.69
C VAL A 174 9.53 10.79 8.83
N ALA A 175 10.22 11.89 8.55
CA ALA A 175 9.66 12.98 7.73
C ALA A 175 9.64 12.60 6.25
N GLU A 176 10.66 11.88 5.77
CA GLU A 176 10.64 11.30 4.41
C GLU A 176 9.55 10.22 4.27
N ALA A 177 9.42 9.30 5.23
CA ALA A 177 8.39 8.25 5.21
C ALA A 177 6.97 8.84 5.23
N GLN A 178 6.74 9.87 6.06
CA GLN A 178 5.48 10.62 6.08
C GLN A 178 5.20 11.26 4.72
N HIS A 179 6.18 11.97 4.13
CA HIS A 179 6.01 12.63 2.84
C HIS A 179 5.74 11.65 1.68
N LEU A 180 6.32 10.45 1.72
CA LEU A 180 6.04 9.39 0.75
C LEU A 180 4.63 8.80 0.91
N MET A 181 4.13 8.67 2.13
CA MET A 181 2.78 8.18 2.42
C MET A 181 1.70 9.23 2.08
N ASP A 182 1.95 10.50 2.39
CA ASP A 182 1.09 11.64 2.01
C ASP A 182 0.99 11.80 0.49
N GLY A 183 2.06 11.47 -0.23
CA GLY A 183 2.14 11.51 -1.69
C GLY A 183 1.64 10.25 -2.41
N LEU A 184 1.08 9.26 -1.72
CA LEU A 184 0.63 8.01 -2.32
C LEU A 184 -0.74 8.15 -3.01
N ASP A 185 -0.81 7.80 -4.30
CA ASP A 185 -2.07 7.47 -4.96
C ASP A 185 -2.56 6.10 -4.46
N TRP A 186 -3.38 6.09 -3.41
CA TRP A 186 -3.92 4.87 -2.81
C TRP A 186 -4.78 4.05 -3.78
N GLN A 187 -5.50 4.69 -4.72
CA GLN A 187 -6.29 3.98 -5.73
C GLN A 187 -5.40 3.38 -6.82
N GLY A 188 -4.36 4.11 -7.24
CA GLY A 188 -3.29 3.61 -8.09
C GLY A 188 -2.53 2.45 -7.46
N ALA A 189 -2.25 2.51 -6.16
CA ALA A 189 -1.61 1.43 -5.42
C ALA A 189 -2.46 0.14 -5.45
N VAL A 190 -3.78 0.22 -5.23
CA VAL A 190 -4.67 -0.95 -5.39
C VAL A 190 -4.66 -1.49 -6.83
N LYS A 191 -4.54 -0.65 -7.85
CA LYS A 191 -4.38 -1.10 -9.25
C LYS A 191 -3.01 -1.75 -9.50
N ASP A 192 -1.92 -1.23 -8.92
CA ASP A 192 -0.58 -1.86 -8.96
C ASP A 192 -0.61 -3.25 -8.30
N ILE A 193 -1.30 -3.36 -7.16
CA ILE A 193 -1.48 -4.63 -6.43
C ILE A 193 -2.28 -5.61 -7.29
N ARG A 194 -3.36 -5.18 -7.94
CA ARG A 194 -4.13 -6.01 -8.88
C ARG A 194 -3.29 -6.47 -10.08
N ALA A 195 -2.48 -5.58 -10.66
CA ALA A 195 -1.54 -5.95 -11.72
C ALA A 195 -0.49 -6.96 -11.22
N SER A 196 -0.06 -6.87 -9.96
CA SER A 196 0.88 -7.81 -9.32
C SER A 196 0.25 -9.18 -9.04
N VAL A 197 -1.02 -9.22 -8.60
CA VAL A 197 -1.81 -10.45 -8.46
C VAL A 197 -1.95 -11.14 -9.82
N ASN A 198 -2.33 -10.39 -10.85
CA ASN A 198 -2.48 -10.91 -12.21
C ASN A 198 -1.14 -11.35 -12.82
N TRP A 199 -0.04 -10.67 -12.51
CA TRP A 199 1.31 -11.10 -12.91
C TRP A 199 1.69 -12.44 -12.28
N LEU A 200 1.45 -12.63 -10.98
CA LEU A 200 1.71 -13.92 -10.31
C LEU A 200 0.88 -15.05 -10.93
N LYS A 201 -0.43 -14.82 -11.18
CA LYS A 201 -1.30 -15.81 -11.85
C LYS A 201 -0.83 -16.15 -13.27
N ALA A 202 -0.41 -15.14 -14.05
CA ALA A 202 0.17 -15.34 -15.37
C ALA A 202 1.54 -16.06 -15.35
N ASN A 203 2.28 -15.99 -14.23
CA ASN A 203 3.59 -16.63 -14.03
C ASN A 203 3.49 -17.87 -13.12
N GLY A 204 2.39 -18.62 -13.25
CA GLY A 204 2.24 -19.99 -12.76
C GLY A 204 1.65 -20.17 -11.36
N SER A 205 1.41 -19.09 -10.60
CA SER A 205 0.76 -19.20 -9.28
C SER A 205 -0.74 -19.45 -9.43
N SER A 206 -1.19 -20.67 -9.15
CA SER A 206 -2.60 -21.08 -9.28
C SER A 206 -3.58 -20.22 -8.47
N LYS A 207 -3.21 -19.94 -7.21
CA LYS A 207 -3.89 -19.01 -6.29
C LYS A 207 -2.90 -17.97 -5.80
N VAL A 208 -3.36 -16.76 -5.50
CA VAL A 208 -2.56 -15.61 -5.07
C VAL A 208 -3.24 -14.88 -3.92
N GLY A 209 -2.54 -14.79 -2.80
CA GLY A 209 -2.93 -13.95 -1.67
C GLY A 209 -2.20 -12.60 -1.63
N VAL A 210 -2.59 -11.76 -0.68
CA VAL A 210 -1.90 -10.51 -0.34
C VAL A 210 -1.59 -10.44 1.15
N ILE A 211 -0.39 -9.99 1.52
CA ILE A 211 0.00 -9.63 2.89
C ILE A 211 0.57 -8.21 2.88
N GLY A 212 0.32 -7.43 3.93
CA GLY A 212 0.86 -6.09 4.03
C GLY A 212 0.95 -5.59 5.46
N PHE A 213 1.85 -4.62 5.67
CA PHE A 213 2.25 -4.09 6.97
C PHE A 213 2.04 -2.57 7.04
N CYS A 214 1.50 -2.04 8.14
CA CYS A 214 1.16 -0.62 8.30
C CYS A 214 0.27 -0.14 7.14
N MET A 215 0.74 0.83 6.34
CA MET A 215 0.17 1.27 5.06
C MET A 215 -0.22 0.10 4.14
N GLY A 216 0.65 -0.90 4.03
CA GLY A 216 0.39 -2.14 3.30
C GLY A 216 -0.73 -2.99 3.91
N GLY A 217 -0.93 -2.96 5.24
CA GLY A 217 -2.00 -3.69 5.92
C GLY A 217 -3.38 -3.13 5.57
N ALA A 218 -3.50 -1.80 5.54
CA ALA A 218 -4.68 -1.11 5.03
C ALA A 218 -4.94 -1.45 3.55
N LEU A 219 -3.89 -1.46 2.72
CA LEU A 219 -3.97 -1.87 1.31
C LEU A 219 -4.36 -3.34 1.12
N SER A 220 -3.96 -4.27 1.98
CA SER A 220 -4.41 -5.68 1.95
C SER A 220 -5.93 -5.80 2.10
N ILE A 221 -6.53 -5.07 3.05
CA ILE A 221 -7.97 -5.09 3.28
C ILE A 221 -8.71 -4.42 2.11
N ALA A 222 -8.20 -3.29 1.61
CA ALA A 222 -8.74 -2.65 0.41
C ALA A 222 -8.66 -3.59 -0.82
N THR A 223 -7.58 -4.37 -0.95
CA THR A 223 -7.41 -5.38 -1.99
C THR A 223 -8.47 -6.49 -1.87
N ALA A 224 -8.77 -6.97 -0.67
CA ALA A 224 -9.83 -7.97 -0.43
C ALA A 224 -11.24 -7.50 -0.81
N VAL A 225 -11.47 -6.18 -0.85
CA VAL A 225 -12.74 -5.54 -1.27
C VAL A 225 -12.76 -5.26 -2.78
N LEU A 226 -11.65 -4.77 -3.34
CA LEU A 226 -11.59 -4.15 -4.66
C LEU A 226 -11.01 -5.04 -5.77
N VAL A 227 -10.24 -6.08 -5.41
CA VAL A 227 -9.53 -6.95 -6.37
C VAL A 227 -10.17 -8.33 -6.38
N PRO A 228 -11.07 -8.64 -7.34
CA PRO A 228 -11.76 -9.94 -7.39
C PRO A 228 -10.83 -11.11 -7.75
N GLU A 229 -9.60 -10.86 -8.20
CA GLU A 229 -8.61 -11.90 -8.51
C GLU A 229 -7.77 -12.36 -7.30
N VAL A 230 -7.92 -11.76 -6.10
CA VAL A 230 -7.17 -12.18 -4.90
C VAL A 230 -7.91 -13.29 -4.16
N ASP A 231 -7.21 -14.36 -3.76
CA ASP A 231 -7.83 -15.55 -3.15
C ASP A 231 -7.85 -15.49 -1.61
N ALA A 232 -7.00 -14.66 -0.99
CA ALA A 232 -6.99 -14.38 0.45
C ALA A 232 -6.18 -13.11 0.78
N ALA A 233 -6.51 -12.44 1.89
CA ALA A 233 -5.77 -11.28 2.38
C ALA A 233 -5.35 -11.45 3.85
N VAL A 234 -4.16 -10.92 4.17
CA VAL A 234 -3.64 -10.78 5.54
C VAL A 234 -3.16 -9.34 5.76
N ALA A 235 -3.56 -8.74 6.89
CA ALA A 235 -3.27 -7.36 7.21
C ALA A 235 -2.58 -7.23 8.59
N PHE A 236 -1.45 -6.53 8.62
CA PHE A 236 -0.72 -6.22 9.84
C PHE A 236 -0.83 -4.73 10.15
N TYR A 237 -1.46 -4.42 11.29
CA TYR A 237 -1.56 -3.10 11.92
C TYR A 237 -1.88 -1.96 10.92
N GLY A 238 -2.99 -2.10 10.19
CA GLY A 238 -3.54 -1.03 9.36
C GLY A 238 -4.96 -1.35 8.87
N VAL A 239 -5.83 -0.35 8.85
CA VAL A 239 -7.22 -0.40 8.38
C VAL A 239 -7.40 0.68 7.28
N PRO A 240 -8.03 0.38 6.14
CA PRO A 240 -8.27 1.36 5.09
C PRO A 240 -9.26 2.43 5.54
N SER A 241 -9.12 3.64 5.00
CA SER A 241 -10.12 4.69 5.21
C SER A 241 -11.43 4.33 4.48
N PRO A 242 -12.60 4.80 4.97
CA PRO A 242 -13.89 4.53 4.34
C PRO A 242 -13.99 4.98 2.87
N GLU A 243 -13.19 5.97 2.49
CA GLU A 243 -13.11 6.54 1.14
C GLU A 243 -12.30 5.67 0.17
N LEU A 244 -11.40 4.81 0.69
CA LEU A 244 -10.65 3.84 -0.09
C LEU A 244 -11.42 2.53 -0.25
N ALA A 245 -11.92 1.96 0.86
CA ALA A 245 -12.66 0.69 0.85
C ALA A 245 -13.50 0.50 2.12
N ASP A 246 -14.71 -0.05 1.97
CA ASP A 246 -15.51 -0.57 3.09
C ASP A 246 -15.27 -2.09 3.26
N PRO A 247 -14.70 -2.55 4.40
CA PRO A 247 -14.55 -3.97 4.72
C PRO A 247 -15.85 -4.77 4.72
N SER A 248 -17.03 -4.13 4.83
CA SER A 248 -18.32 -4.83 4.68
C SER A 248 -18.54 -5.40 3.27
N GLN A 249 -17.78 -4.94 2.28
CA GLN A 249 -17.84 -5.36 0.88
C GLN A 249 -16.66 -6.29 0.50
N ALA A 250 -16.01 -6.91 1.48
CA ALA A 250 -14.93 -7.89 1.25
C ALA A 250 -15.42 -9.11 0.45
N LYS A 251 -14.58 -9.59 -0.45
CA LYS A 251 -14.87 -10.72 -1.38
C LYS A 251 -13.88 -11.87 -1.22
N ALA A 252 -12.68 -11.58 -0.71
CA ALA A 252 -11.68 -12.57 -0.31
C ALA A 252 -11.61 -12.68 1.22
N PRO A 253 -11.27 -13.87 1.79
CA PRO A 253 -11.08 -14.05 3.23
C PRO A 253 -10.02 -13.11 3.83
N VAL A 254 -10.29 -12.52 5.00
CA VAL A 254 -9.40 -11.53 5.66
C VAL A 254 -8.96 -11.99 7.06
N GLN A 255 -7.65 -12.16 7.27
CA GLN A 255 -7.06 -12.26 8.61
C GLN A 255 -6.31 -10.96 8.95
N ALA A 256 -6.48 -10.42 10.15
CA ALA A 256 -5.85 -9.17 10.57
C ALA A 256 -5.17 -9.26 11.94
N HIS A 257 -4.09 -8.49 12.15
CA HIS A 257 -3.22 -8.56 13.31
C HIS A 257 -2.88 -7.16 13.87
N PHE A 258 -3.17 -6.89 15.14
CA PHE A 258 -3.01 -5.57 15.78
C PHE A 258 -2.30 -5.65 17.14
N GLY A 259 -1.54 -4.63 17.50
CA GLY A 259 -0.94 -4.51 18.83
C GLY A 259 -1.93 -3.98 19.87
N GLU A 260 -1.87 -4.48 21.11
CA GLU A 260 -2.63 -3.91 22.23
C GLU A 260 -2.16 -2.49 22.61
N LEU A 261 -0.87 -2.20 22.43
CA LEU A 261 -0.23 -0.91 22.70
C LEU A 261 -0.11 -0.04 21.44
N ASP A 262 -0.88 -0.35 20.40
CA ASP A 262 -0.96 0.43 19.17
C ASP A 262 -1.83 1.68 19.40
N ASN A 263 -1.25 2.86 19.18
CA ASN A 263 -1.85 4.15 19.50
C ASN A 263 -2.21 4.97 18.24
N PHE A 264 -2.14 4.41 17.03
CA PHE A 264 -2.56 5.10 15.81
C PHE A 264 -4.09 5.03 15.67
N VAL A 265 -4.75 5.95 16.39
CA VAL A 265 -6.21 6.06 16.53
C VAL A 265 -6.91 6.04 15.18
N GLY A 266 -7.83 5.10 15.00
CA GLY A 266 -8.63 4.95 13.78
C GLY A 266 -7.93 4.23 12.62
N PHE A 267 -6.63 3.91 12.74
CA PHE A 267 -5.85 3.20 11.74
C PHE A 267 -5.43 1.80 12.19
N SER A 268 -4.89 1.66 13.41
CA SER A 268 -4.42 0.37 13.94
C SER A 268 -4.56 0.19 15.45
N ASP A 269 -5.16 1.17 16.14
CA ASP A 269 -5.50 1.02 17.56
C ASP A 269 -6.57 -0.07 17.80
N ILE A 270 -6.75 -0.46 19.07
CA ILE A 270 -7.75 -1.47 19.46
C ILE A 270 -9.18 -1.11 18.98
N THR A 271 -9.53 0.18 18.88
CA THR A 271 -10.84 0.62 18.39
C THR A 271 -10.98 0.37 16.89
N ALA A 272 -9.95 0.69 16.09
CA ALA A 272 -9.90 0.36 14.67
C ALA A 272 -9.96 -1.16 14.44
N ALA A 273 -9.21 -1.94 15.21
CA ALA A 273 -9.20 -3.41 15.15
C ALA A 273 -10.59 -4.02 15.39
N LYS A 274 -11.26 -3.62 16.47
CA LYS A 274 -12.63 -4.09 16.79
C LYS A 274 -13.66 -3.58 15.78
N SER A 275 -13.52 -2.35 15.30
CA SER A 275 -14.39 -1.82 14.26
C SER A 275 -14.21 -2.54 12.91
N LEU A 276 -13.02 -3.05 12.60
CA LEU A 276 -12.79 -3.89 11.42
C LEU A 276 -13.53 -5.23 11.56
N GLU A 277 -13.41 -5.89 12.70
CA GLU A 277 -14.09 -7.17 12.97
C GLU A 277 -15.62 -7.07 12.79
N GLU A 278 -16.22 -6.04 13.38
CA GLU A 278 -17.66 -5.78 13.26
C GLU A 278 -18.10 -5.32 11.86
N LYS A 279 -17.18 -4.82 11.02
CA LYS A 279 -17.41 -4.49 9.61
C LYS A 279 -17.21 -5.69 8.67
N LEU A 280 -16.33 -6.63 8.99
CA LEU A 280 -16.12 -7.84 8.19
C LEU A 280 -17.30 -8.81 8.34
N ARG A 281 -17.88 -8.92 9.54
CA ARG A 281 -19.07 -9.75 9.85
C ARG A 281 -20.20 -9.74 8.79
N PRO A 282 -20.72 -8.60 8.30
CA PRO A 282 -21.76 -8.56 7.25
C PRO A 282 -21.31 -8.97 5.82
N SER A 283 -20.01 -9.06 5.53
CA SER A 283 -19.52 -9.41 4.18
C SER A 283 -19.74 -10.88 3.80
N GLY A 284 -19.89 -11.76 4.79
CA GLY A 284 -20.08 -13.20 4.60
C GLY A 284 -18.83 -13.99 4.23
N VAL A 285 -17.66 -13.35 4.02
CA VAL A 285 -16.39 -14.07 3.85
C VAL A 285 -15.86 -14.56 5.20
N PRO A 286 -15.05 -15.63 5.25
CA PRO A 286 -14.32 -16.00 6.45
C PRO A 286 -13.36 -14.87 6.89
N TYR A 287 -13.33 -14.57 8.19
CA TYR A 287 -12.43 -13.57 8.74
C TYR A 287 -11.90 -13.95 10.13
N GLU A 288 -10.76 -13.39 10.49
CA GLU A 288 -10.17 -13.47 11.84
C GLU A 288 -9.52 -12.13 12.19
N VAL A 289 -9.74 -11.60 13.40
CA VAL A 289 -9.03 -10.41 13.90
C VAL A 289 -8.30 -10.74 15.20
N HIS A 290 -6.98 -10.56 15.20
CA HIS A 290 -6.09 -10.95 16.30
C HIS A 290 -5.46 -9.72 16.95
N ILE A 291 -5.74 -9.51 18.23
CA ILE A 291 -5.06 -8.50 19.06
C ILE A 291 -3.96 -9.20 19.87
N TYR A 292 -2.77 -8.57 19.95
CA TYR A 292 -1.58 -9.12 20.59
C TYR A 292 -1.20 -8.33 21.85
N PRO A 293 -1.39 -8.90 23.06
CA PRO A 293 -1.08 -8.23 24.32
C PRO A 293 0.38 -7.80 24.43
N GLY A 294 0.61 -6.58 24.92
CA GLY A 294 1.94 -6.00 25.11
C GLY A 294 2.72 -5.64 23.83
N CYS A 295 2.15 -5.77 22.64
CA CYS A 295 2.77 -5.32 21.37
C CYS A 295 2.28 -3.92 20.99
N ALA A 296 3.19 -3.04 20.56
CA ALA A 296 2.83 -1.79 19.89
C ALA A 296 2.70 -1.98 18.36
N HIS A 297 2.60 -0.88 17.63
CA HIS A 297 2.65 -0.85 16.17
C HIS A 297 3.96 -1.47 15.63
N ALA A 298 3.96 -1.86 14.35
CA ALA A 298 5.12 -2.43 13.64
C ALA A 298 5.72 -3.70 14.30
N PHE A 299 4.98 -4.43 15.15
CA PHE A 299 5.57 -5.50 15.99
C PHE A 299 6.26 -6.65 15.25
N MET A 300 6.00 -6.81 13.95
CA MET A 300 6.66 -7.80 13.08
C MET A 300 8.09 -7.42 12.68
N ASN A 301 8.47 -6.15 12.79
CA ASN A 301 9.78 -5.62 12.37
C ASN A 301 10.84 -6.00 13.41
N ALA A 302 11.31 -7.25 13.30
CA ALA A 302 12.15 -7.94 14.27
C ALA A 302 13.64 -8.01 13.88
N SER A 303 14.05 -7.34 12.80
CA SER A 303 15.47 -7.13 12.49
C SER A 303 16.11 -6.12 13.47
N PRO A 304 17.46 -6.07 13.56
CA PRO A 304 18.14 -5.08 14.40
C PRO A 304 17.75 -3.63 14.08
N ASP A 305 17.61 -3.27 12.80
CA ASP A 305 17.24 -1.90 12.39
C ASP A 305 15.73 -1.63 12.53
N GLY A 306 14.86 -2.63 12.33
CA GLY A 306 13.43 -2.53 12.62
C GLY A 306 13.17 -2.23 14.10
N ILE A 307 13.79 -3.01 15.00
CA ILE A 307 13.73 -2.81 16.45
C ILE A 307 14.28 -1.43 16.83
N LYS A 308 15.39 -1.00 16.21
CA LYS A 308 16.00 0.33 16.44
C LYS A 308 15.08 1.48 16.01
N ARG A 309 14.46 1.40 14.82
CA ARG A 309 13.48 2.40 14.33
C ARG A 309 12.27 2.48 15.26
N ARG A 310 11.65 1.32 15.57
CA ARG A 310 10.50 1.22 16.49
C ARG A 310 10.80 1.86 17.84
N LYS A 311 11.96 1.55 18.43
CA LYS A 311 12.40 2.17 19.68
C LYS A 311 12.59 3.68 19.59
N ALA A 312 13.12 4.20 18.47
CA ALA A 312 13.22 5.64 18.24
C ALA A 312 11.84 6.31 18.10
N MET A 313 10.83 5.59 17.62
CA MET A 313 9.42 5.99 17.58
C MET A 313 8.66 5.71 18.91
N GLY A 314 9.36 5.39 20.00
CA GLY A 314 8.77 5.13 21.33
C GLY A 314 8.24 3.71 21.57
N MET A 315 8.35 2.81 20.58
CA MET A 315 7.87 1.43 20.65
C MET A 315 9.00 0.52 21.15
N ASP A 316 9.10 0.36 22.48
CA ASP A 316 10.15 -0.41 23.16
C ASP A 316 9.61 -1.72 23.79
N ASP A 317 8.62 -2.35 23.15
CA ASP A 317 8.17 -3.72 23.46
C ASP A 317 9.20 -4.77 23.02
N LYS A 318 9.30 -5.87 23.79
CA LYS A 318 10.46 -6.78 23.76
C LYS A 318 10.12 -8.27 23.73
N ASN A 319 8.84 -8.62 23.64
CA ASN A 319 8.41 -10.01 23.57
C ASN A 319 8.40 -10.47 22.09
N PRO A 320 9.23 -11.45 21.69
CA PRO A 320 9.25 -11.93 20.30
C PRO A 320 8.13 -12.95 20.00
N ALA A 321 7.56 -13.62 21.01
CA ALA A 321 6.59 -14.70 20.81
C ALA A 321 5.31 -14.30 20.01
N PRO A 322 4.78 -13.07 20.13
CA PRO A 322 3.75 -12.53 19.24
C PRO A 322 4.08 -12.62 17.74
N VAL A 323 5.34 -12.42 17.35
CA VAL A 323 5.79 -12.48 15.95
C VAL A 323 5.75 -13.91 15.42
N ASP A 324 6.28 -14.86 16.20
CA ASP A 324 6.25 -16.28 15.85
C ASP A 324 4.80 -16.81 15.79
N LEU A 325 3.94 -16.37 16.71
CA LEU A 325 2.50 -16.69 16.72
C LEU A 325 1.76 -16.09 15.52
N ALA A 326 2.09 -14.86 15.11
CA ALA A 326 1.49 -14.23 13.95
C ALA A 326 1.92 -14.90 12.63
N TRP A 327 3.21 -15.23 12.47
CA TRP A 327 3.67 -16.01 11.32
C TRP A 327 3.06 -17.42 11.26
N SER A 328 2.76 -18.03 12.41
CA SER A 328 2.02 -19.29 12.49
C SER A 328 0.57 -19.14 11.99
N ARG A 329 -0.15 -18.09 12.46
CA ARG A 329 -1.52 -17.77 12.02
C ARG A 329 -1.61 -17.45 10.52
N PHE A 330 -0.71 -16.60 10.02
CA PHE A 330 -0.57 -16.29 8.59
C PHE A 330 -0.37 -17.55 7.75
N ARG A 331 0.50 -18.47 8.19
CA ARG A 331 0.81 -19.70 7.46
C ARG A 331 -0.40 -20.63 7.39
N SER A 332 -1.15 -20.76 8.48
CA SER A 332 -2.40 -21.53 8.51
C SER A 332 -3.46 -20.91 7.60
N TRP A 333 -3.60 -19.57 7.60
CA TRP A 333 -4.54 -18.84 6.76
C TRP A 333 -4.24 -18.98 5.27
N MET A 334 -3.03 -18.59 4.86
CA MET A 334 -2.60 -18.73 3.46
C MET A 334 -2.51 -20.19 3.01
N GLY A 335 -2.26 -21.13 3.93
CA GLY A 335 -2.36 -22.56 3.64
C GLY A 335 -3.79 -22.99 3.33
N ALA A 336 -4.76 -22.63 4.18
CA ALA A 336 -6.16 -23.00 3.99
C ALA A 336 -6.73 -22.50 2.65
N TYR A 337 -6.38 -21.27 2.23
CA TYR A 337 -6.95 -20.65 1.03
C TYR A 337 -6.11 -20.83 -0.25
N LEU A 338 -4.77 -20.87 -0.16
CA LEU A 338 -3.89 -20.94 -1.34
C LEU A 338 -3.30 -22.32 -1.63
N LEU A 339 -3.22 -23.23 -0.65
CA LEU A 339 -2.68 -24.59 -0.82
C LEU A 339 -3.75 -25.69 -0.94
N SER A 340 -4.99 -25.41 -0.51
CA SER A 340 -6.14 -26.23 -0.90
C SER A 340 -6.32 -26.18 -2.43
N PRO A 341 -6.67 -27.30 -3.10
CA PRO A 341 -6.91 -27.32 -4.55
C PRO A 341 -8.03 -26.37 -5.00
#